data_AF-A0A4Y2FDL0-F1
#
_entry.id   AF-A0A4Y2FDL0-F1
#
_cell.length_a   1.000
_cell.length_b   1.000
_cell.length_c   1.000
_cell.angle_alpha   90.00
_cell.angle_beta   90.00
_cell.angle_gamma   90.00
#
_symmetry.space_group_name_H-M   'P 1'
#
loop_
_entity.id
_entity.type
_entity.pdbx_description
1 polymer ?
#
loop_
_entity_poly.entity_id
_entity_poly.type
_entity_poly.pdbx_seq_one_letter_code
_entity_poly.pdbx_strand_id
1 'polypeptide(L)'
;MMGNLADDLKMVKNELLLLQGDIKNFKEERQSLLLQIQEKNKNVDNLKSINNSLVKTNSYYDKNNSGKVLLRKGDIVADRRKPNTTSESTKPQPRYRGPMVVTQVRPSDKYKISQLEPRNGRPYATIVHVSQLKAWSSWNEDDDSSTNSLNLRCKDPNELYENHCVMEILCRTDRTFF
;
A
#
# COMPACT_ATOMS: atom_id res chain seq x y z
N MET A 1 -43.08 82.16 -13.00
CA MET A 1 -41.83 81.38 -12.84
C MET A 1 -41.93 80.21 -11.84
N MET A 2 -43.01 80.06 -11.05
CA MET A 2 -43.14 79.00 -10.03
C MET A 2 -43.62 77.63 -10.54
N GLY A 3 -44.11 77.50 -11.77
CA GLY A 3 -44.68 76.24 -12.30
C GLY A 3 -43.68 75.08 -12.39
N ASN A 4 -42.40 75.36 -12.64
CA ASN A 4 -41.38 74.33 -12.88
C ASN A 4 -40.84 73.72 -11.57
N LEU A 5 -40.84 74.48 -10.47
CA LEU A 5 -40.28 74.05 -9.19
C LEU A 5 -41.07 72.89 -8.57
N ALA A 6 -42.39 72.85 -8.76
CA ALA A 6 -43.24 71.80 -8.22
C ALA A 6 -43.00 70.44 -8.91
N ASP A 7 -42.75 70.47 -10.22
CA ASP A 7 -42.45 69.28 -11.02
C ASP A 7 -41.05 68.74 -10.67
N ASP A 8 -40.07 69.63 -10.52
CA ASP A 8 -38.72 69.26 -10.07
C ASP A 8 -38.74 68.59 -8.69
N LEU A 9 -39.51 69.13 -7.75
CA LEU A 9 -39.61 68.59 -6.39
C LEU A 9 -40.32 67.22 -6.35
N LYS A 10 -41.27 67.00 -7.27
CA LYS A 10 -41.96 65.72 -7.44
C LYS A 10 -41.03 64.64 -8.01
N MET A 11 -40.14 65.01 -8.93
CA MET A 11 -39.11 64.13 -9.48
C MET A 11 -38.08 63.72 -8.42
N VAL A 12 -37.54 64.68 -7.68
CA VAL A 12 -36.57 64.43 -6.59
C VAL A 12 -37.13 63.47 -5.53
N LYS A 13 -38.43 63.60 -5.21
CA LYS A 13 -39.11 62.70 -4.27
C LYS A 13 -39.20 61.26 -4.79
N ASN A 14 -39.47 61.07 -6.08
CA ASN A 14 -39.55 59.73 -6.68
C ASN A 14 -38.17 59.05 -6.73
N GLU A 15 -37.11 59.81 -7.02
CA GLU A 15 -35.73 59.30 -6.99
C GLU A 15 -35.30 58.88 -5.59
N LEU A 16 -35.66 59.65 -4.56
CA LEU A 16 -35.41 59.29 -3.16
C LEU A 16 -36.09 57.97 -2.77
N LEU A 17 -37.33 57.74 -3.24
CA LEU A 17 -38.06 56.50 -2.97
C LEU A 17 -37.41 55.30 -3.69
N LEU A 18 -36.91 55.49 -4.91
CA LEU A 18 -36.19 54.47 -5.65
C LEU A 18 -34.90 54.07 -4.91
N LEU A 19 -34.08 55.07 -4.53
CA LEU A 19 -32.82 54.86 -3.80
C LEU A 19 -33.05 54.18 -2.45
N GLN A 20 -34.15 54.50 -1.76
CA GLN A 20 -34.49 53.86 -0.49
C GLN A 20 -34.82 52.37 -0.68
N GLY A 21 -35.46 52.00 -1.78
CA GLY A 21 -35.69 50.62 -2.19
C GLY A 21 -34.38 49.89 -2.49
N ASP A 22 -33.49 50.51 -3.26
CA ASP A 22 -32.19 49.94 -3.63
C ASP A 22 -31.30 49.69 -2.42
N ILE A 23 -31.23 50.64 -1.47
CA ILE A 23 -30.47 50.50 -0.23
C ILE A 23 -31.01 49.33 0.60
N LYS A 24 -32.34 49.16 0.65
CA LYS A 24 -32.97 48.05 1.36
C LYS A 24 -32.62 46.71 0.70
N ASN A 25 -32.74 46.62 -0.63
CA ASN A 25 -32.41 45.42 -1.38
C ASN A 25 -30.92 45.05 -1.18
N PHE A 26 -30.02 46.02 -1.27
CA PHE A 26 -28.58 45.81 -1.07
C PHE A 26 -28.25 45.31 0.34
N LYS A 27 -29.00 45.75 1.36
CA LYS A 27 -28.83 45.29 2.74
C LYS A 27 -29.26 43.82 2.90
N GLU A 28 -30.36 43.42 2.25
CA GLU A 28 -30.85 42.03 2.24
C GLU A 28 -29.90 41.11 1.46
N GLU A 29 -29.42 41.54 0.29
CA GLU A 29 -28.42 40.81 -0.51
C GLU A 29 -27.11 40.60 0.26
N ARG A 30 -26.60 41.64 0.95
CA ARG A 30 -25.42 41.52 1.81
C ARG A 30 -25.62 40.50 2.92
N GLN A 31 -26.80 40.49 3.56
CA GLN A 31 -27.09 39.53 4.63
C GLN A 31 -27.13 38.09 4.08
N SER A 32 -27.77 37.88 2.94
CA SER A 32 -27.82 36.57 2.26
C SER A 32 -26.41 36.07 1.90
N LEU A 33 -25.57 36.93 1.30
CA LEU A 33 -24.20 36.58 0.93
C LEU A 33 -23.37 36.17 2.15
N LEU A 34 -23.52 36.89 3.27
CA LEU A 34 -22.78 36.62 4.51
C LEU A 34 -23.15 35.25 5.08
N LEU A 35 -24.44 34.89 5.05
CA LEU A 35 -24.93 33.58 5.45
C LEU A 35 -24.34 32.47 4.58
N GLN A 36 -24.35 32.65 3.26
CA GLN A 36 -23.76 31.68 2.32
C GLN A 36 -22.26 31.47 2.56
N ILE A 37 -21.50 32.53 2.87
CA ILE A 37 -20.07 32.44 3.19
C ILE A 37 -19.87 31.65 4.48
N GLN A 38 -20.66 31.92 5.52
CA GLN A 38 -20.57 31.19 6.79
C GLN A 38 -20.86 29.70 6.63
N GLU A 39 -21.89 29.34 5.84
CA GLU A 39 -22.21 27.95 5.53
C GLU A 39 -21.08 27.26 4.76
N LYS A 40 -20.53 27.92 3.73
CA LYS A 40 -19.40 27.40 2.96
C LYS A 40 -18.18 27.15 3.84
N ASN A 41 -17.86 28.07 4.75
CA ASN A 41 -16.72 27.92 5.66
C ASN A 41 -16.90 26.71 6.59
N LYS A 42 -18.10 26.52 7.18
CA LYS A 42 -18.40 25.33 7.99
C LYS A 42 -18.21 24.03 7.20
N ASN A 43 -18.63 24.01 5.93
CA ASN A 43 -18.48 22.84 5.08
C ASN A 43 -17.00 22.52 4.77
N VAL A 44 -16.18 23.55 4.56
CA VAL A 44 -14.73 23.38 4.35
C VAL A 44 -14.06 22.81 5.59
N ASP A 45 -14.40 23.33 6.77
CA ASP A 45 -13.87 22.82 8.06
C ASP A 45 -14.31 21.38 8.32
N ASN A 46 -15.57 21.06 8.05
CA ASN A 46 -16.09 19.70 8.15
C ASN A 46 -15.32 18.74 7.24
N LEU A 47 -15.10 19.09 5.97
CA LEU A 47 -14.33 18.27 5.03
C LEU A 47 -12.88 18.07 5.50
N LYS A 48 -12.24 19.13 6.00
CA LYS A 48 -10.88 19.05 6.55
C LYS A 48 -10.80 18.10 7.74
N SER A 49 -11.78 18.14 8.63
CA SER A 49 -11.83 17.24 9.78
C SER A 49 -12.05 15.77 9.40
N ILE A 50 -12.91 15.49 8.40
CA ILE A 50 -13.13 14.15 7.84
C ILE A 50 -11.84 13.60 7.21
N ASN A 51 -11.14 14.41 6.42
CA ASN A 51 -9.87 13.97 5.83
C ASN A 51 -8.81 13.71 6.90
N ASN A 52 -8.72 14.56 7.92
CA ASN A 52 -7.79 14.34 9.03
C ASN A 52 -8.11 13.07 9.83
N SER A 53 -9.39 12.78 10.05
CA SER A 53 -9.79 11.54 10.74
C SER A 53 -9.47 10.32 9.89
N LEU A 54 -9.72 10.37 8.57
CA LEU A 54 -9.36 9.32 7.61
C LEU A 54 -7.84 9.05 7.60
N VAL A 55 -7.03 10.11 7.55
CA VAL A 55 -5.57 10.01 7.58
C VAL A 55 -5.10 9.35 8.90
N LYS A 56 -5.69 9.72 10.04
CA LYS A 56 -5.38 9.10 11.33
C LYS A 56 -5.76 7.61 11.37
N THR A 57 -6.95 7.24 10.89
CA THR A 57 -7.37 5.83 10.87
C THR A 57 -6.50 5.00 9.95
N ASN A 58 -6.17 5.51 8.75
CA ASN A 58 -5.29 4.79 7.81
C ASN A 58 -3.88 4.61 8.40
N SER A 59 -3.35 5.63 9.09
CA SER A 59 -2.04 5.54 9.74
C SER A 59 -1.93 4.44 10.81
N TYR A 60 -3.04 4.06 11.46
CA TYR A 60 -3.05 2.96 12.41
C TYR A 60 -2.85 1.61 11.72
N TYR A 61 -3.58 1.37 10.63
CA TYR A 61 -3.47 0.13 9.87
C TYR A 61 -2.15 0.05 9.09
N ASP A 62 -1.67 1.18 8.57
CA ASP A 62 -0.40 1.24 7.83
C ASP A 62 0.81 0.96 8.72
N LYS A 63 0.76 1.28 10.02
CA LYS A 63 1.81 0.89 10.97
C LYS A 63 1.90 -0.64 11.16
N ASN A 64 0.77 -1.33 11.03
CA ASN A 64 0.71 -2.78 11.18
C ASN A 64 0.87 -3.53 9.85
N ASN A 65 0.88 -2.81 8.73
CA ASN A 65 1.34 -3.31 7.44
C ASN A 65 2.85 -3.48 7.53
N SER A 66 3.27 -4.63 8.07
CA SER A 66 4.67 -5.08 8.06
C SER A 66 5.24 -4.89 6.66
N GLY A 67 6.46 -4.34 6.58
CA GLY A 67 7.11 -4.00 5.31
C GLY A 67 6.93 -5.08 4.25
N LYS A 68 6.60 -4.65 3.03
CA LYS A 68 6.39 -5.58 1.90
C LYS A 68 7.59 -6.52 1.81
N VAL A 69 7.33 -7.82 1.75
CA VAL A 69 8.39 -8.82 1.52
C VAL A 69 8.92 -8.59 0.11
N LEU A 70 10.06 -7.94 0.02
CA LEU A 70 10.76 -7.67 -1.24
C LEU A 70 11.81 -8.75 -1.43
N LEU A 71 11.60 -9.60 -2.42
CA LEU A 71 12.61 -10.57 -2.87
C LEU A 71 13.43 -9.96 -4.00
N ARG A 72 14.74 -10.19 -3.96
CA ARG A 72 15.66 -9.80 -5.02
C ARG A 72 15.95 -10.98 -5.93
N LYS A 73 16.41 -10.70 -7.13
CA LYS A 73 16.95 -11.72 -8.02
C LYS A 73 18.16 -12.37 -7.34
N GLY A 74 18.19 -13.70 -7.26
CA GLY A 74 19.20 -14.47 -6.55
C GLY A 74 18.77 -15.00 -5.18
N ASP A 75 17.68 -14.49 -4.60
CA ASP A 75 17.21 -14.95 -3.30
C ASP A 75 16.74 -16.41 -3.36
N ILE A 76 17.07 -17.20 -2.33
CA ILE A 76 16.66 -18.59 -2.21
C ILE A 76 15.33 -18.65 -1.46
N VAL A 77 14.33 -19.29 -2.08
CA VAL A 77 12.95 -19.37 -1.61
C VAL A 77 12.39 -20.78 -1.77
N ALA A 78 11.36 -21.10 -0.99
CA ALA A 78 10.57 -22.31 -1.10
C ALA A 78 9.17 -21.98 -1.63
N ASP A 79 8.68 -22.77 -2.58
CA ASP A 79 7.33 -22.62 -3.14
C ASP A 79 6.31 -23.50 -2.42
N ARG A 80 5.10 -23.00 -2.12
CA ARG A 80 4.07 -23.75 -1.38
C ARG A 80 3.38 -24.79 -2.27
N ARG A 81 3.34 -26.06 -1.83
CA ARG A 81 2.63 -27.15 -2.52
C ARG A 81 1.13 -26.96 -2.47
N LYS A 82 0.47 -27.31 -3.58
CA LYS A 82 -0.96 -27.65 -3.58
C LYS A 82 -1.12 -29.09 -3.09
N PRO A 83 -2.17 -29.40 -2.30
CA PRO A 83 -2.47 -30.78 -1.91
C PRO A 83 -2.74 -31.63 -3.16
N ASN A 84 -2.26 -32.86 -3.16
CA ASN A 84 -2.31 -33.72 -4.35
C ASN A 84 -3.65 -34.46 -4.53
N THR A 85 -4.35 -34.77 -3.44
CA THR A 85 -5.52 -35.68 -3.44
C THR A 85 -6.59 -35.17 -2.47
N THR A 86 -7.85 -35.12 -2.91
CA THR A 86 -8.98 -34.55 -2.16
C THR A 86 -9.47 -35.43 -1.00
N SER A 87 -9.22 -36.75 -1.04
CA SER A 87 -9.74 -37.71 -0.04
C SER A 87 -8.71 -38.23 0.96
N GLU A 88 -7.44 -37.79 0.86
CA GLU A 88 -6.36 -38.22 1.74
C GLU A 88 -5.91 -37.11 2.69
N SER A 89 -5.44 -37.48 3.88
CA SER A 89 -4.93 -36.54 4.87
C SER A 89 -3.72 -35.77 4.34
N THR A 90 -3.82 -34.44 4.33
CA THR A 90 -2.72 -33.54 3.91
C THR A 90 -1.68 -33.33 5.02
N LYS A 91 -1.95 -33.78 6.26
CA LYS A 91 -1.06 -33.58 7.41
C LYS A 91 0.38 -34.10 7.20
N PRO A 92 0.61 -35.33 6.69
CA PRO A 92 1.96 -35.84 6.45
C PRO A 92 2.63 -35.27 5.18
N GLN A 93 1.92 -34.50 4.35
CA GLN A 93 2.45 -34.04 3.06
C GLN A 93 3.39 -32.83 3.25
N PRO A 94 4.54 -32.77 2.56
CA PRO A 94 5.44 -31.62 2.63
C PRO A 94 4.73 -30.35 2.15
N ARG A 95 4.74 -29.28 2.95
CA ARG A 95 4.02 -28.04 2.63
C ARG A 95 4.71 -27.18 1.56
N TYR A 96 6.03 -27.30 1.41
CA TYR A 96 6.84 -26.49 0.50
C TYR A 96 7.71 -27.34 -0.45
N ARG A 97 8.17 -26.75 -1.56
CA ARG A 97 9.03 -27.35 -2.60
C ARG A 97 10.36 -26.63 -2.65
N GLY A 98 11.41 -27.38 -2.31
CA GLY A 98 12.82 -27.16 -2.63
C GLY A 98 13.42 -25.81 -2.21
N PRO A 99 14.75 -25.70 -2.31
CA PRO A 99 15.39 -24.41 -2.55
C PRO A 99 15.21 -24.06 -4.03
N MET A 100 14.54 -22.95 -4.30
CA MET A 100 14.42 -22.34 -5.61
C MET A 100 15.08 -20.96 -5.57
N VAL A 101 15.60 -20.49 -6.70
CA VAL A 101 16.19 -19.17 -6.82
C VAL A 101 15.25 -18.22 -7.56
N VAL A 102 15.13 -16.99 -7.07
CA VAL A 102 14.38 -15.93 -7.77
C VAL A 102 15.18 -15.48 -8.99
N THR A 103 14.66 -15.72 -10.19
CA THR A 103 15.31 -15.35 -11.46
C THR A 103 14.87 -14.00 -11.99
N GLN A 104 13.63 -13.60 -11.71
CA GLN A 104 13.06 -12.35 -12.19
C GLN A 104 12.02 -11.84 -11.20
N VAL A 105 12.13 -10.56 -10.83
CA VAL A 105 11.09 -9.82 -10.10
C VAL A 105 10.10 -9.27 -11.11
N ARG A 106 8.80 -9.50 -10.90
CA ARG A 106 7.72 -8.94 -11.74
C ARG A 106 6.89 -7.92 -10.94
N PRO A 107 6.17 -7.01 -11.63
CA PRO A 107 5.19 -6.15 -10.98
C PRO A 107 4.10 -6.96 -10.26
N SER A 108 3.42 -6.33 -9.28
CA SER A 108 2.32 -6.94 -8.52
C SER A 108 2.73 -8.15 -7.67
N ASP A 109 3.88 -8.07 -6.99
CA ASP A 109 4.35 -9.09 -6.02
C ASP A 109 4.44 -10.51 -6.59
N LYS A 110 4.72 -10.62 -7.89
CA LYS A 110 4.95 -11.88 -8.60
C LYS A 110 6.43 -12.07 -8.86
N TYR A 111 6.89 -13.29 -8.74
CA TYR A 111 8.29 -13.65 -8.91
C TYR A 111 8.41 -14.86 -9.82
N LYS A 112 9.36 -14.83 -10.74
CA LYS A 112 9.75 -16.00 -11.52
C LYS A 112 10.84 -16.73 -10.75
N ILE A 113 10.56 -17.95 -10.33
CA ILE A 113 11.49 -18.80 -9.60
C ILE A 113 11.96 -19.94 -10.51
N SER A 114 13.19 -20.39 -10.33
CA SER A 114 13.72 -21.59 -10.97
C SER A 114 14.36 -22.51 -9.93
N GLN A 115 14.32 -23.81 -10.19
CA GLN A 115 15.05 -24.78 -9.39
C GLN A 115 16.56 -24.53 -9.50
N LEU A 116 17.28 -24.57 -8.37
CA LEU A 116 18.73 -24.36 -8.32
C LEU A 116 19.49 -25.48 -9.06
N GLU A 117 19.14 -26.72 -8.74
CA GLU A 117 19.67 -27.92 -9.41
C GLU A 117 18.52 -28.72 -10.04
N PRO A 118 18.45 -28.79 -11.38
CA PRO A 118 17.44 -29.59 -12.04
C PRO A 118 17.72 -31.08 -11.83
N ARG A 119 16.96 -31.73 -10.94
CA ARG A 119 17.07 -33.18 -10.69
C ARG A 119 16.75 -34.02 -11.93
N ASN A 120 15.88 -33.50 -12.80
CA ASN A 120 15.47 -34.10 -14.06
C ASN A 120 15.69 -33.05 -15.16
N GLY A 121 16.28 -33.41 -16.31
CA GLY A 121 16.93 -32.48 -17.24
C GLY A 121 16.21 -31.17 -17.63
N ARG A 122 14.88 -31.06 -17.55
CA ARG A 122 14.18 -29.78 -17.71
C ARG A 122 14.12 -29.01 -16.39
N PRO A 123 14.79 -27.84 -16.28
CA PRO A 123 14.70 -27.03 -15.08
C PRO A 123 13.26 -26.55 -14.86
N TYR A 124 12.73 -26.81 -13.67
CA TYR A 124 11.43 -26.30 -13.27
C TYR A 124 11.52 -24.79 -13.08
N ALA A 125 10.67 -24.05 -13.81
CA ALA A 125 10.53 -22.60 -13.65
C ALA A 125 9.06 -22.23 -13.65
N THR A 126 8.65 -21.41 -12.69
CA THR A 126 7.24 -21.00 -12.52
C THR A 126 7.15 -19.55 -12.07
N ILE A 127 5.97 -18.95 -12.21
CA ILE A 127 5.66 -17.60 -11.74
C ILE A 127 4.70 -17.73 -10.58
N VAL A 128 5.10 -17.20 -9.43
CA VAL A 128 4.39 -17.39 -8.16
C VAL A 128 4.23 -16.05 -7.45
N HIS A 129 3.12 -15.88 -6.75
CA HIS A 129 2.87 -14.70 -5.92
C HIS A 129 3.63 -14.80 -4.58
N VAL A 130 4.09 -13.68 -4.02
CA VAL A 130 4.89 -13.65 -2.78
C VAL A 130 4.25 -14.42 -1.62
N SER A 131 2.92 -14.47 -1.54
CA SER A 131 2.19 -15.19 -0.49
C SER A 131 2.32 -16.71 -0.53
N GLN A 132 2.81 -17.26 -1.64
CA GLN A 132 3.08 -18.69 -1.80
C GLN A 132 4.57 -19.00 -1.64
N LEU A 133 5.41 -17.97 -1.55
CA LEU A 133 6.84 -18.11 -1.33
C LEU A 133 7.16 -17.96 0.15
N LYS A 134 8.17 -18.72 0.60
CA LYS A 134 8.79 -18.54 1.91
C LYS A 134 10.30 -18.41 1.70
N ALA A 135 10.98 -17.54 2.45
CA ALA A 135 12.44 -17.50 2.42
C ALA A 135 12.99 -18.89 2.80
N TRP A 136 14.01 -19.35 2.08
CA TRP A 136 14.65 -20.61 2.40
C TRP A 136 15.52 -20.42 3.64
N SER A 137 15.03 -20.86 4.80
CA SER A 137 15.82 -21.00 6.01
C SER A 137 16.46 -22.39 6.02
N SER A 138 17.75 -22.48 6.33
CA SER A 138 18.38 -23.74 6.73
C SER A 138 17.64 -24.24 7.96
N TRP A 139 16.98 -25.39 7.86
CA TRP A 139 16.31 -26.01 9.00
C TRP A 139 17.36 -26.66 9.89
N ASN A 140 17.53 -26.16 11.11
CA ASN A 140 17.71 -27.06 12.23
C ASN A 140 16.31 -27.60 12.54
N GLU A 141 16.17 -28.91 12.70
CA GLU A 141 14.91 -29.53 13.08
C GLU A 141 14.44 -28.94 14.43
N ASP A 142 13.12 -28.82 14.59
CA ASP A 142 12.40 -28.26 15.74
C ASP A 142 12.15 -26.74 15.72
N ASP A 143 11.03 -26.32 15.12
CA ASP A 143 10.32 -25.14 15.62
C ASP A 143 8.84 -25.11 15.19
N ASP A 144 7.98 -25.57 16.11
CA ASP A 144 6.52 -25.47 16.07
C ASP A 144 6.05 -24.13 16.66
N SER A 145 6.72 -23.03 16.28
CA SER A 145 6.46 -21.70 16.81
C SER A 145 5.90 -20.77 15.74
N SER A 146 4.62 -20.48 15.85
CA SER A 146 3.95 -19.38 15.17
C SER A 146 4.49 -18.04 15.67
N THR A 147 5.70 -17.65 15.27
CA THR A 147 6.23 -16.32 15.53
C THR A 147 6.84 -15.75 14.26
N ASN A 148 6.20 -14.71 13.75
CA ASN A 148 6.59 -13.95 12.57
C ASN A 148 7.81 -13.08 12.90
N SER A 149 9.02 -13.66 12.94
CA SER A 149 10.27 -12.90 13.16
C SER A 149 10.79 -12.33 11.85
N LEU A 150 10.19 -11.22 11.42
CA LEU A 150 10.82 -10.28 10.49
C LEU A 150 12.07 -9.71 11.13
N ASN A 151 13.23 -10.25 10.80
CA ASN A 151 14.51 -9.57 10.93
C ASN A 151 15.27 -9.70 9.61
N LEU A 152 14.81 -8.93 8.61
CA LEU A 152 15.66 -8.50 7.49
C LEU A 152 16.69 -7.53 8.06
N ARG A 153 17.73 -8.07 8.68
CA ARG A 153 18.89 -7.29 9.10
C ARG A 153 19.63 -6.88 7.82
N CYS A 154 19.44 -5.63 7.39
CA CYS A 154 20.35 -4.98 6.45
C CYS A 154 21.76 -5.12 7.02
N LYS A 155 22.60 -5.93 6.39
CA LYS A 155 24.04 -5.83 6.54
C LYS A 155 24.57 -4.98 5.38
N ASP A 156 25.48 -4.08 5.74
CA ASP A 156 26.01 -3.00 4.92
C ASP A 156 26.57 -3.47 3.56
N PRO A 157 26.49 -2.65 2.49
CA PRO A 157 26.86 -3.05 1.13
C PRO A 157 28.38 -3.13 0.86
N ASN A 158 29.25 -3.01 1.88
CA ASN A 158 30.71 -2.93 1.70
C ASN A 158 31.53 -4.07 2.32
N GLU A 159 30.93 -5.16 2.79
CA GLU A 159 31.71 -6.37 3.11
C GLU A 159 31.93 -7.22 1.86
N LEU A 160 33.14 -7.07 1.32
CA LEU A 160 33.75 -7.89 0.27
C LEU A 160 33.71 -9.38 0.66
N TYR A 161 33.01 -10.14 -0.18
CA TYR A 161 33.38 -11.46 -0.70
C TYR A 161 34.08 -12.43 0.27
N GLU A 162 33.33 -13.33 0.89
CA GLU A 162 33.70 -14.76 0.93
C GLU A 162 32.45 -15.64 0.88
N ASN A 163 32.44 -16.54 -0.12
CA ASN A 163 31.37 -17.50 -0.41
C ASN A 163 31.28 -18.61 0.65
N HIS A 164 30.96 -18.28 1.90
CA HIS A 164 30.84 -19.30 2.95
C HIS A 164 29.62 -20.22 2.79
N CYS A 165 28.64 -19.84 1.95
CA CYS A 165 27.42 -20.64 1.72
C CYS A 165 27.55 -21.67 0.58
N VAL A 166 28.52 -21.50 -0.34
CA VAL A 166 28.68 -22.42 -1.49
C VAL A 166 29.52 -23.65 -1.10
N MET A 167 30.42 -23.52 -0.12
CA MET A 167 31.29 -24.62 0.31
C MET A 167 30.56 -25.73 1.08
N GLU A 168 29.49 -25.42 1.81
CA GLU A 168 28.76 -26.45 2.58
C GLU A 168 27.95 -27.42 1.71
N ILE A 169 27.54 -27.00 0.51
CA ILE A 169 26.78 -27.87 -0.41
C ILE A 169 27.74 -28.84 -1.12
N LEU A 170 28.97 -28.40 -1.43
CA LEU A 170 29.96 -29.24 -2.11
C LEU A 170 30.60 -30.29 -1.17
N CYS A 171 30.75 -30.01 0.13
CA CYS A 171 31.37 -30.93 1.08
C CYS A 171 30.53 -32.17 1.44
N ARG A 172 29.31 -32.34 0.92
CA ARG A 172 28.44 -33.50 1.20
C ARG A 172 28.52 -34.63 0.16
N THR A 173 29.30 -34.49 -0.91
CA THR A 173 29.34 -35.49 -2.00
C THR A 173 30.49 -36.49 -1.97
N ASP A 174 31.50 -36.31 -1.13
CA ASP A 174 32.62 -37.28 -1.01
C ASP A 174 32.54 -38.09 0.27
N ARG A 175 31.58 -39.02 0.37
CA ARG A 175 31.66 -40.15 1.31
C ARG A 175 30.83 -41.33 0.81
N THR A 176 31.41 -42.06 -0.14
CA THR A 176 31.09 -43.48 -0.36
C THR A 176 32.39 -44.28 -0.51
N PHE A 177 32.42 -45.41 0.21
CA PHE A 177 33.33 -46.56 0.15
C PHE A 177 34.67 -46.47 0.89
N PHE A 178 34.73 -47.05 2.09
CA PHE A 178 35.24 -48.42 2.32
C PHE A 178 34.46 -49.10 3.43
#